data_AF-A0A932GC91-F1
#
_entry.id   AF-A0A932GC91-F1
#
_cell.length_a   1.000
_cell.length_b   1.000
_cell.length_c   1.000
_cell.angle_alpha   90.00
_cell.angle_beta   90.00
_cell.angle_gamma   90.00
#
_symmetry.space_group_name_H-M   'P 1'
#
loop_
_entity.id
_entity.type
_entity.pdbx_description
1 polymer ?
#
loop_
_entity_poly.entity_id
_entity_poly.type
_entity_poly.pdbx_seq_one_letter_code
_entity_poly.pdbx_strand_id
1 'polypeptide(L)'
;MATERLSAYRMYFWRIEKLKTEMATRPLSEREALPYLVVFLALSTAVGYIPETVFNIWDGFGAAWSVLLAVIGTIYIYHQNGGAKGQHFLQRYFAIGWVVAIRWLVIIVLAAFAFVGVLEFVGVLNDSTSWYEFLFLAVAETVIYWRIGYHIRDLARKTTMA
;
A
#
# COMPACT_ATOMS: atom_id res chain seq x y z
N MET A 1 -15.73 -10.62 32.19
CA MET A 1 -16.15 -9.83 31.01
C MET A 1 -15.09 -8.84 30.50
N ALA A 2 -14.11 -8.37 31.29
CA ALA A 2 -13.05 -7.46 30.79
C ALA A 2 -11.94 -8.17 29.98
N THR A 3 -11.74 -9.47 30.18
CA THR A 3 -10.66 -10.26 29.58
C THR A 3 -10.92 -10.72 28.14
N GLU A 4 -12.18 -10.82 27.70
CA GLU A 4 -12.52 -11.17 26.32
C GLU A 4 -12.24 -10.03 25.33
N ARG A 5 -12.35 -8.76 25.75
CA ARG A 5 -12.10 -7.62 24.87
C ARG A 5 -10.61 -7.40 24.56
N LEU A 6 -9.71 -7.90 25.42
CA LEU A 6 -8.26 -7.78 25.24
C LEU A 6 -7.67 -8.89 24.35
N SER A 7 -8.44 -9.92 23.97
CA SER A 7 -7.95 -10.95 23.05
C SER A 7 -7.99 -10.53 21.57
N ALA A 8 -8.78 -9.50 21.23
CA ALA A 8 -9.03 -9.06 19.84
C ALA A 8 -7.85 -8.32 19.18
N TYR A 9 -6.75 -8.08 19.89
CA TYR A 9 -5.57 -7.33 19.41
C TYR A 9 -4.24 -8.06 19.70
N ARG A 10 -4.19 -9.39 19.60
CA ARG A 10 -2.92 -10.11 19.69
C ARG A 10 -2.22 -10.16 18.33
N MET A 11 -1.55 -9.07 17.98
CA MET A 11 -0.53 -9.13 16.93
C MET A 11 0.75 -9.75 17.52
N TYR A 12 1.17 -10.88 16.95
CA TYR A 12 2.48 -11.49 17.23
C TYR A 12 3.55 -10.88 16.34
N PHE A 13 4.47 -10.12 16.93
CA PHE A 13 5.60 -9.51 16.20
C PHE A 13 6.81 -10.43 16.03
N TRP A 14 7.00 -11.38 16.95
CA TRP A 14 8.20 -12.24 17.00
C TRP A 14 7.91 -13.74 17.09
N ARG A 15 6.77 -14.11 17.71
CA ARG A 15 6.46 -15.51 18.05
C ARG A 15 5.71 -16.22 16.93
N ILE A 16 6.41 -16.58 15.86
CA ILE A 16 5.81 -17.24 14.68
C ILE A 16 5.09 -18.55 15.02
N GLU A 17 5.61 -19.35 15.95
CA GLU A 17 4.97 -20.60 16.38
C GLU A 17 3.59 -20.37 17.00
N LYS A 18 3.41 -19.29 17.77
CA LYS A 18 2.10 -18.96 18.35
C LYS A 18 1.09 -18.55 17.27
N LEU A 19 1.53 -17.75 16.31
CA LEU A 19 0.70 -17.35 15.18
C LEU A 19 0.29 -18.57 14.34
N LYS A 20 1.22 -19.47 14.03
CA LYS A 20 0.93 -20.71 13.30
C LYS A 20 -0.09 -21.59 14.03
N THR A 21 0.09 -21.79 15.34
CA THR A 21 -0.85 -22.58 16.14
C THR A 21 -2.25 -21.96 16.14
N GLU A 22 -2.35 -20.63 16.28
CA GLU A 22 -3.64 -19.94 16.20
C GLU A 22 -4.30 -20.08 14.83
N MET A 23 -3.54 -19.85 13.75
CA MET A 23 -4.02 -19.99 12.37
C MET A 23 -4.42 -21.42 12.00
N ALA A 24 -3.80 -22.43 12.63
CA ALA A 24 -4.18 -23.83 12.46
C ALA A 24 -5.55 -24.13 13.07
N THR A 25 -5.96 -23.42 14.12
CA THR A 25 -7.26 -23.62 14.77
C THR A 25 -8.40 -22.85 14.10
N ARG A 26 -8.11 -21.67 13.53
CA ARG A 26 -9.08 -20.85 12.81
C ARG A 26 -8.36 -19.88 11.86
N PRO A 27 -8.98 -19.47 10.75
CA PRO A 27 -8.48 -18.36 9.97
C PRO A 27 -8.54 -17.05 10.78
N LEU A 28 -7.61 -16.13 10.51
CA LEU A 28 -7.65 -14.76 11.02
C LEU A 28 -8.84 -14.02 10.41
N SER A 29 -9.53 -13.22 11.21
CA SER A 29 -10.50 -12.27 10.68
C SER A 29 -9.79 -11.12 9.97
N GLU A 30 -10.51 -10.41 9.08
CA GLU A 30 -9.96 -9.27 8.34
C GLU A 30 -9.41 -8.16 9.26
N ARG A 31 -10.04 -7.95 10.42
CA ARG A 31 -9.58 -7.00 11.44
C ARG A 31 -8.26 -7.42 12.08
N GLU A 32 -8.10 -8.72 12.33
CA GLU A 32 -6.88 -9.29 12.91
C GLU A 32 -5.74 -9.32 11.89
N ALA A 33 -6.05 -9.54 10.61
CA ALA A 33 -5.05 -9.58 9.54
C ALA A 33 -4.58 -8.19 9.09
N LEU A 34 -5.39 -7.13 9.24
CA LEU A 34 -5.05 -5.79 8.78
C LEU A 34 -3.73 -5.25 9.37
N PRO A 35 -3.46 -5.30 10.69
CA PRO A 35 -2.18 -4.85 11.24
C PRO A 35 -0.98 -5.60 10.68
N TYR A 36 -1.12 -6.92 10.45
CA TYR A 36 -0.08 -7.71 9.78
C TYR A 36 0.18 -7.22 8.37
N LEU A 37 -0.86 -6.98 7.58
CA LEU A 37 -0.71 -6.46 6.22
C LEU A 37 -0.05 -5.07 6.22
N VAL A 38 -0.52 -4.15 7.05
CA VAL A 38 0.00 -2.77 7.13
C VAL A 38 1.49 -2.77 7.51
N VAL A 39 1.86 -3.50 8.57
CA VAL A 39 3.25 -3.58 9.01
C VAL A 39 4.11 -4.29 7.97
N PHE A 40 3.61 -5.38 7.38
CA PHE A 40 4.32 -6.10 6.34
C PHE A 40 4.62 -5.18 5.13
N LEU A 41 3.61 -4.48 4.62
CA LEU A 41 3.78 -3.57 3.49
C LEU A 41 4.70 -2.40 3.84
N ALA A 42 4.52 -1.76 5.01
CA ALA A 42 5.38 -0.66 5.43
C ALA A 42 6.85 -1.08 5.56
N LEU A 43 7.13 -2.25 6.15
CA LEU A 43 8.48 -2.79 6.26
C LEU A 43 9.05 -3.19 4.90
N SER A 44 8.28 -3.88 4.05
CA SER A 44 8.71 -4.23 2.70
C SER A 44 9.03 -3.00 1.86
N THR A 45 8.22 -1.95 1.95
CA THR A 45 8.50 -0.66 1.32
C THR A 45 9.77 -0.04 1.90
N ALA A 46 9.92 0.04 3.22
CA ALA A 46 11.10 0.63 3.85
C ALA A 46 12.41 -0.09 3.45
N VAL A 47 12.40 -1.41 3.36
CA VAL A 47 13.55 -2.21 2.90
C VAL A 47 13.94 -1.86 1.47
N GLY A 48 12.98 -1.57 0.60
CA GLY A 48 13.23 -1.15 -0.78
C GLY A 48 13.95 0.20 -0.94
N TYR A 49 14.00 1.01 0.13
CA TYR A 49 14.66 2.31 0.16
C TYR A 49 16.00 2.30 0.93
N ILE A 50 16.52 1.12 1.30
CA ILE A 50 17.87 1.03 1.87
C ILE A 50 18.86 1.49 0.79
N PRO A 51 19.63 2.58 1.01
CA PRO A 51 20.43 3.17 -0.06
C PRO A 51 21.60 2.27 -0.45
N GLU A 52 21.77 2.03 -1.75
CA GLU A 52 22.98 1.39 -2.30
C GLU A 52 24.01 2.41 -2.80
N THR A 53 23.61 3.68 -2.95
CA THR A 53 24.40 4.78 -3.54
C THR A 53 24.25 6.09 -2.74
N VAL A 54 24.67 7.23 -3.31
CA VAL A 54 24.58 8.55 -2.69
C VAL A 54 23.11 8.94 -2.51
N PHE A 55 22.65 8.87 -1.26
CA PHE A 55 21.30 9.22 -0.86
C PHE A 55 21.12 10.72 -0.66
N ASN A 56 20.14 11.32 -1.33
CA ASN A 56 19.81 12.73 -1.20
C ASN A 56 18.47 12.95 -0.46
N ILE A 57 18.14 14.22 -0.18
CA ILE A 57 16.95 14.57 0.61
C ILE A 57 15.63 14.16 -0.08
N TRP A 58 15.56 14.19 -1.41
CA TRP A 58 14.39 13.82 -2.18
C TRP A 58 14.16 12.31 -2.17
N ASP A 59 15.23 11.51 -2.11
CA ASP A 59 15.13 10.06 -1.86
C ASP A 59 14.51 9.80 -0.48
N GLY A 60 14.93 10.58 0.53
CA GLY A 60 14.35 10.57 1.87
C GLY A 60 12.86 10.90 1.90
N PHE A 61 12.44 11.94 1.18
CA PHE A 61 11.03 12.29 1.05
C PHE A 61 10.24 11.22 0.30
N GLY A 62 10.81 10.65 -0.77
CA GLY A 62 10.23 9.52 -1.48
C GLY A 62 9.98 8.33 -0.55
N ALA A 63 11.02 7.88 0.15
CA ALA A 63 10.92 6.77 1.11
C ALA A 63 9.86 7.02 2.18
N ALA A 64 9.87 8.20 2.80
CA ALA A 64 8.89 8.57 3.81
C ALA A 64 7.47 8.59 3.25
N TRP A 65 7.28 9.11 2.03
CA TRP A 65 5.98 9.16 1.37
C TRP A 65 5.45 7.77 1.04
N SER A 66 6.27 6.89 0.47
CA SER A 66 5.86 5.53 0.11
C SER A 66 5.52 4.69 1.34
N VAL A 67 6.27 4.82 2.44
CA VAL A 67 5.93 4.18 3.72
C VAL A 67 4.63 4.75 4.29
N LEU A 68 4.45 6.07 4.25
CA LEU A 68 3.22 6.73 4.68
C LEU A 68 2.00 6.21 3.88
N LEU A 69 2.13 6.08 2.57
CA LEU A 69 1.09 5.52 1.70
C LEU A 69 0.84 4.04 1.96
N ALA A 70 1.88 3.23 2.21
CA ALA A 70 1.71 1.84 2.60
C ALA A 70 0.84 1.71 3.87
N VAL A 71 0.99 2.62 4.83
CA VAL A 71 0.17 2.64 6.04
C VAL A 71 -1.21 3.24 5.79
N ILE A 72 -1.27 4.53 5.44
CA ILE A 72 -2.52 5.29 5.35
C ILE A 72 -3.35 4.83 4.16
N GLY A 73 -2.72 4.53 3.02
CA GLY A 73 -3.37 4.02 1.83
C GLY A 73 -4.03 2.66 2.06
N THR A 74 -3.34 1.73 2.73
CA THR A 74 -3.92 0.41 3.07
C THR A 74 -5.11 0.56 4.03
N ILE A 75 -5.00 1.42 5.04
CA ILE A 75 -6.11 1.72 5.97
C ILE A 75 -7.28 2.37 5.22
N TYR A 76 -7.01 3.32 4.33
CA TYR A 76 -8.01 3.94 3.47
C TYR A 76 -8.76 2.88 2.64
N ILE A 77 -8.04 1.98 1.98
CA ILE A 77 -8.62 0.90 1.17
C ILE A 77 -9.47 -0.05 2.04
N TYR A 78 -9.00 -0.37 3.26
CA TYR A 78 -9.77 -1.15 4.23
C TYR A 78 -11.11 -0.48 4.56
N HIS A 79 -11.12 0.83 4.81
CA HIS A 79 -12.37 1.57 5.00
C HIS A 79 -13.25 1.61 3.76
N GLN A 80 -12.66 1.71 2.55
CA GLN A 80 -13.43 1.61 1.30
C GLN A 80 -14.10 0.24 1.13
N ASN A 81 -13.55 -0.82 1.73
CA ASN A 81 -14.18 -2.15 1.74
C ASN A 81 -15.37 -2.28 2.71
N GLY A 82 -15.74 -1.21 3.43
CA GLY A 82 -16.72 -1.26 4.53
C GLY A 82 -16.08 -1.48 5.91
N GLY A 83 -14.74 -1.44 5.98
CA GLY A 83 -13.95 -1.57 7.19
C GLY A 83 -14.38 -2.74 8.04
N ALA A 84 -14.77 -2.44 9.26
CA ALA A 84 -15.14 -3.38 10.30
C ALA A 84 -16.30 -4.33 9.93
N LYS A 85 -17.16 -3.95 8.98
CA LYS A 85 -18.31 -4.73 8.48
C LYS A 85 -18.05 -5.27 7.07
N GLY A 86 -16.91 -4.93 6.47
CA GLY A 86 -16.49 -5.41 5.16
C GLY A 86 -16.18 -6.90 5.19
N GLN A 87 -16.32 -7.53 4.04
CA GLN A 87 -15.99 -8.95 3.84
C GLN A 87 -14.94 -9.09 2.74
N HIS A 88 -14.15 -10.17 2.80
CA HIS A 88 -13.16 -10.52 1.79
C HIS A 88 -12.15 -9.41 1.49
N PHE A 89 -11.71 -8.67 2.52
CA PHE A 89 -10.83 -7.52 2.34
C PHE A 89 -9.50 -7.95 1.71
N LEU A 90 -8.80 -8.94 2.26
CA LEU A 90 -7.53 -9.39 1.67
C LEU A 90 -7.70 -9.89 0.24
N GLN A 91 -8.74 -10.67 -0.04
CA GLN A 91 -9.01 -11.17 -1.39
C GLN A 91 -9.24 -10.03 -2.38
N ARG A 92 -10.06 -9.04 -2.02
CA ARG A 92 -10.34 -7.85 -2.84
C ARG A 92 -9.09 -7.00 -2.99
N TYR A 93 -8.33 -6.79 -1.91
CA TYR A 93 -7.09 -6.02 -1.89
C TYR A 93 -6.10 -6.58 -2.91
N PHE A 94 -5.82 -7.87 -2.88
CA PHE A 94 -4.87 -8.49 -3.81
C PHE A 94 -5.42 -8.59 -5.24
N ALA A 95 -6.65 -9.07 -5.43
CA ALA A 95 -7.20 -9.29 -6.77
C ALA A 95 -7.46 -7.97 -7.53
N ILE A 96 -8.13 -7.00 -6.89
CA ILE A 96 -8.38 -5.69 -7.50
C ILE A 96 -7.09 -4.89 -7.54
N GLY A 97 -6.28 -4.94 -6.48
CA GLY A 97 -4.98 -4.28 -6.42
C GLY A 97 -4.07 -4.68 -7.57
N TRP A 98 -3.97 -5.97 -7.86
CA TRP A 98 -3.20 -6.50 -8.99
C TRP A 98 -3.64 -5.90 -10.34
N VAL A 99 -4.93 -5.97 -10.65
CA VAL A 99 -5.44 -5.48 -11.94
C VAL A 99 -5.28 -3.96 -12.07
N VAL A 100 -5.51 -3.21 -10.98
CA VAL A 100 -5.31 -1.75 -10.96
C VAL A 100 -3.83 -1.42 -11.11
N ALA A 101 -2.94 -2.12 -10.40
CA ALA A 101 -1.50 -1.92 -10.47
C ALA A 101 -0.98 -2.12 -11.90
N ILE A 102 -1.36 -3.21 -12.59
CA ILE A 102 -0.94 -3.44 -13.98
C ILE A 102 -1.42 -2.33 -14.92
N ARG A 103 -2.70 -1.94 -14.82
CA ARG A 103 -3.26 -0.88 -15.68
C ARG A 103 -2.55 0.45 -15.47
N TRP A 104 -2.31 0.83 -14.23
CA TRP A 104 -1.66 2.09 -13.90
C TRP A 104 -0.16 2.04 -14.15
N LEU A 105 0.51 0.89 -13.98
CA LEU A 105 1.92 0.72 -14.31
C LEU A 105 2.18 1.06 -15.78
N VAL A 106 1.36 0.57 -16.71
CA VAL A 106 1.49 0.90 -18.13
C VAL A 106 1.39 2.40 -18.36
N ILE A 107 0.39 3.07 -17.76
CA ILE A 107 0.18 4.51 -17.90
C ILE A 107 1.36 5.29 -17.30
N ILE A 108 1.79 4.92 -16.10
CA ILE A 108 2.88 5.58 -15.37
C ILE A 108 4.20 5.42 -16.12
N VAL A 109 4.50 4.24 -16.66
CA VAL A 109 5.72 4.02 -17.45
C VAL A 109 5.72 4.87 -18.72
N LEU A 110 4.61 4.93 -19.46
CA LEU A 110 4.50 5.80 -20.64
C LEU A 110 4.63 7.28 -20.25
N ALA A 111 4.00 7.70 -19.15
CA ALA A 111 4.12 9.05 -18.64
C ALA A 111 5.56 9.37 -18.17
N ALA A 112 6.26 8.41 -17.57
CA ALA A 112 7.64 8.57 -17.13
C ALA A 112 8.60 8.74 -18.31
N PHE A 113 8.45 7.97 -19.39
CA PHE A 113 9.23 8.16 -20.61
C PHE A 113 9.01 9.55 -21.23
N ALA A 114 7.75 9.98 -21.32
CA ALA A 114 7.43 11.32 -21.81
C ALA A 114 8.02 12.41 -20.90
N PHE A 115 7.91 12.23 -19.58
CA PHE A 115 8.43 13.15 -18.57
C PHE A 115 9.96 13.28 -18.66
N VAL A 116 10.70 12.17 -18.66
CA VAL A 116 12.16 12.16 -18.81
C VAL A 116 12.58 12.80 -20.15
N GLY A 117 11.88 12.48 -21.24
CA GLY A 117 12.16 13.10 -22.54
C GLY A 117 12.00 14.63 -22.54
N VAL A 118 11.02 15.16 -21.79
CA VAL A 118 10.85 16.61 -21.60
C VAL A 118 11.99 17.18 -20.76
N LEU A 119 12.38 16.54 -19.66
CA LEU A 119 13.46 17.00 -18.79
C LEU A 119 14.80 17.07 -19.54
N GLU A 120 15.09 16.05 -20.35
CA GLU A 120 16.27 16.01 -21.23
C GLU A 120 16.20 17.15 -22.26
N PHE A 121 15.06 17.31 -22.95
CA PHE A 121 14.88 18.34 -23.96
C PHE A 121 15.08 19.78 -23.42
N VAL A 122 14.62 20.04 -22.19
CA VAL A 122 14.80 21.36 -21.55
C VAL A 122 16.12 21.49 -20.78
N GLY A 123 16.96 20.45 -20.78
CA GLY A 123 18.31 20.47 -20.21
C GLY A 123 18.36 20.53 -18.68
N VAL A 124 17.35 19.98 -17.99
CA VAL A 124 17.28 19.97 -16.51
C VAL A 124 17.41 18.57 -15.92
N LEU A 125 17.61 17.54 -16.74
CA LEU A 125 17.84 16.17 -16.26
C LEU A 125 19.09 16.13 -15.36
N ASN A 126 19.01 15.39 -14.26
CA ASN A 126 20.05 15.30 -13.25
C ASN A 126 20.31 13.83 -12.91
N ASP A 127 21.56 13.50 -12.59
CA ASP A 127 21.97 12.16 -12.15
C ASP A 127 21.42 11.80 -10.74
N SER A 128 20.94 12.81 -10.01
CA SER A 128 20.35 12.66 -8.67
C SER A 128 18.87 13.02 -8.66
N THR A 129 18.10 12.28 -7.85
CA THR A 129 16.66 12.50 -7.68
C THR A 129 16.36 13.95 -7.33
N SER A 130 15.55 14.59 -8.16
CA SER A 130 15.13 15.97 -8.01
C SER A 130 13.69 16.09 -7.50
N TRP A 131 13.32 17.28 -7.03
CA TRP A 131 12.00 17.52 -6.43
C TRP A 131 10.83 17.20 -7.38
N TYR A 132 10.99 17.42 -8.69
CA TYR A 132 9.96 17.14 -9.69
C TYR A 132 9.80 15.64 -9.97
N GLU A 133 10.88 14.85 -9.88
CA GLU A 133 10.83 13.38 -9.97
C GLU A 133 10.15 12.80 -8.74
N PHE A 134 10.52 13.30 -7.56
CA PHE A 134 9.83 12.98 -6.32
C PHE A 134 8.32 13.26 -6.43
N LEU A 135 7.92 14.46 -6.88
CA LEU A 135 6.50 14.80 -7.01
C LEU A 135 5.79 13.91 -8.04
N PHE A 136 6.42 13.62 -9.17
CA PHE A 136 5.86 12.73 -10.19
C PHE A 136 5.57 11.34 -9.61
N LEU A 137 6.54 10.74 -8.92
CA LEU A 137 6.38 9.43 -8.29
C LEU A 137 5.37 9.46 -7.14
N ALA A 138 5.42 10.48 -6.29
CA ALA A 138 4.48 10.64 -5.19
C ALA A 138 3.02 10.73 -5.66
N VAL A 139 2.76 11.46 -6.75
CA VAL A 139 1.44 11.52 -7.39
C VAL A 139 1.06 10.16 -7.97
N ALA A 140 1.98 9.51 -8.71
CA ALA A 140 1.73 8.20 -9.31
C ALA A 140 1.34 7.14 -8.26
N GLU A 141 2.09 7.03 -7.17
CA GLU A 141 1.77 6.10 -6.07
C GLU A 141 0.44 6.42 -5.40
N THR A 142 0.18 7.70 -5.13
CA THR A 142 -1.08 8.14 -4.51
C THR A 142 -2.28 7.75 -5.37
N VAL A 143 -2.17 7.94 -6.68
CA VAL A 143 -3.22 7.58 -7.63
C VAL A 143 -3.48 6.08 -7.60
N ILE A 144 -2.46 5.22 -7.51
CA ILE A 144 -2.65 3.76 -7.40
C ILE A 144 -3.50 3.41 -6.17
N TYR A 145 -3.11 3.87 -4.97
CA TYR A 145 -3.87 3.61 -3.73
C TYR A 145 -5.31 4.14 -3.81
N TRP A 146 -5.48 5.36 -4.33
CA TRP A 146 -6.79 5.96 -4.52
C TRP A 146 -7.67 5.11 -5.45
N ARG A 147 -7.12 4.63 -6.56
CA ARG A 147 -7.84 3.85 -7.58
C ARG A 147 -8.19 2.44 -7.09
N ILE A 148 -7.32 1.80 -6.32
CA ILE A 148 -7.66 0.52 -5.66
C ILE A 148 -8.86 0.74 -4.73
N GLY A 149 -8.79 1.75 -3.85
CA GLY A 149 -9.89 2.07 -2.94
C GLY A 149 -11.19 2.40 -3.67
N TYR A 150 -11.12 3.13 -4.79
CA TYR A 150 -12.28 3.42 -5.63
C TYR A 150 -12.97 2.15 -6.13
N HIS A 151 -12.21 1.20 -6.70
CA HIS A 151 -12.75 -0.04 -7.24
C HIS A 151 -13.28 -0.98 -6.15
N ILE A 152 -12.61 -1.03 -5.00
CA ILE A 152 -13.10 -1.81 -3.85
C ILE A 152 -14.40 -1.22 -3.29
N ARG A 153 -14.52 0.10 -3.19
CA ARG A 153 -15.77 0.75 -2.78
C ARG A 153 -16.93 0.44 -3.74
N ASP A 154 -16.68 0.51 -5.04
CA ASP A 154 -17.69 0.20 -6.06
C ASP A 154 -18.22 -1.24 -5.91
N LEU A 155 -17.31 -2.20 -5.71
CA LEU A 155 -17.68 -3.58 -5.44
C LEU A 155 -18.46 -3.74 -4.13
N ALA A 156 -17.99 -3.12 -3.05
CA ALA A 156 -18.65 -3.20 -1.74
C ALA A 156 -20.10 -2.70 -1.80
N ARG A 157 -20.35 -1.61 -2.54
CA ARG A 157 -21.71 -1.07 -2.74
C ARG A 157 -22.61 -2.04 -3.51
N LYS A 158 -22.10 -2.69 -4.56
CA LYS A 158 -22.87 -3.66 -5.35
C LYS A 158 -23.27 -4.88 -4.53
N THR A 159 -22.38 -5.37 -3.66
CA THR A 159 -22.69 -6.51 -2.78
C THR A 159 -23.71 -6.18 -1.69
N THR A 160 -23.78 -4.93 -1.21
CA THR A 160 -24.78 -4.52 -0.19
C THR A 160 -26.19 -4.34 -0.78
N MET A 161 -26.32 -4.13 -2.09
CA MET A 161 -27.60 -3.95 -2.78
C MET A 161 -28.21 -5.27 -3.30
N ALA A 162 -27.47 -6.37 -3.24
CA ALA A 162 -27.90 -7.71 -3.64
C ALA A 162 -28.37 -8.51 -2.43
#